data_AF-D8FTE1-F1
#
_entry.id   AF-D8FTE1-F1
#
_cell.length_a   1.000
_cell.length_b   1.000
_cell.length_c   1.000
_cell.angle_alpha   90.00
_cell.angle_beta   90.00
_cell.angle_gamma   90.00
#
_symmetry.space_group_name_H-M   'P 1'
#
loop_
_entity.id
_entity.type
_entity.pdbx_description
1 polymer ?
#
loop_
_entity_poly.entity_id
_entity_poly.type
_entity_poly.pdbx_seq_one_letter_code
_entity_poly.pdbx_strand_id
1 'polypeptide(L)'
;MPRIRNWQDLTFFRPGKEAIYEHIEELFKDAIDWERIVTHWQDLLRVVLSIQAGKVSSVMLLRRLGNYSRKNRLYQAFQELGRVVRTVFLLQYISDIQLRQEITAATNKVEAYHGFSKWFFFGGEGVVANNDPVEQEKIIKYNDLIANAVIFHNAVDLTEVLRRLKREGYVVMRNDVAALSPYRTSHIKRFGDYLLDLEHLPPALDEGMVLEL
;
A
#
# COMPACT_ATOMS: atom_id res chain seq x y z
N MET A 1 4.16 -1.32 -3.09
CA MET A 1 5.33 -0.46 -2.78
C MET A 1 4.89 0.99 -2.91
N PRO A 2 5.25 1.87 -1.97
CA PRO A 2 4.90 3.29 -2.05
C PRO A 2 5.73 4.01 -3.11
N ARG A 3 5.21 5.11 -3.64
CA ARG A 3 5.93 6.05 -4.51
C ARG A 3 7.28 6.43 -3.91
N ILE A 4 8.35 6.29 -4.69
CA ILE A 4 9.70 6.65 -4.28
C ILE A 4 9.93 8.13 -4.60
N ARG A 5 10.08 8.94 -3.56
CA ARG A 5 10.52 10.34 -3.65
C ARG A 5 12.05 10.41 -3.59
N ASN A 6 12.62 11.45 -4.22
CA ASN A 6 14.05 11.76 -4.22
C ASN A 6 14.93 10.52 -4.49
N TRP A 7 14.63 9.81 -5.58
CA TRP A 7 15.35 8.57 -5.91
C TRP A 7 16.85 8.82 -6.13
N GLN A 8 17.24 10.05 -6.48
CA GLN A 8 18.63 10.48 -6.66
C GLN A 8 19.45 10.40 -5.36
N ASP A 9 18.82 10.56 -4.20
CA ASP A 9 19.50 10.50 -2.91
C ASP A 9 19.77 9.04 -2.48
N LEU A 10 19.07 8.08 -3.08
CA LEU A 10 19.16 6.67 -2.71
C LEU A 10 20.46 6.05 -3.20
N THR A 11 20.92 5.04 -2.45
CA THR A 11 22.14 4.31 -2.79
C THR A 11 21.85 3.19 -3.77
N PHE A 12 22.54 3.21 -4.91
CA PHE A 12 22.60 2.11 -5.87
C PHE A 12 23.94 1.40 -5.75
N PHE A 13 23.93 0.10 -5.97
CA PHE A 13 25.10 -0.75 -5.86
C PHE A 13 25.48 -1.34 -7.21
N ARG A 14 26.76 -1.24 -7.57
CA ARG A 14 27.30 -1.87 -8.78
C ARG A 14 27.31 -3.39 -8.62
N PRO A 15 27.19 -4.17 -9.71
CA PRO A 15 27.41 -5.61 -9.66
C PRO A 15 28.86 -5.98 -9.31
N GLY A 16 29.82 -5.06 -9.47
CA GLY A 16 31.20 -5.28 -9.05
C GLY A 16 31.96 -3.96 -9.03
N LYS A 17 33.13 -3.94 -8.40
CA LYS A 17 33.97 -2.72 -8.30
C LYS A 17 34.53 -2.27 -9.64
N GLU A 18 34.71 -3.21 -10.57
CA GLU A 18 35.25 -2.99 -11.92
C GLU A 18 34.20 -2.40 -12.89
N ALA A 19 32.92 -2.44 -12.54
CA ALA A 19 31.86 -1.98 -13.44
C ALA A 19 31.86 -0.44 -13.48
N ILE A 20 31.97 0.14 -14.68
CA ILE A 20 31.94 1.58 -14.91
C ILE A 20 30.87 1.88 -15.97
N TYR A 21 30.04 2.88 -15.72
CA TYR A 21 28.94 3.26 -16.60
C TYR A 21 29.05 4.72 -17.05
N GLU A 22 29.18 4.95 -18.36
CA GLU A 22 29.47 6.28 -18.92
C GLU A 22 28.50 7.40 -18.49
N HIS A 23 27.20 7.14 -18.45
CA HIS A 23 26.19 8.18 -18.24
C HIS A 23 25.49 8.14 -16.88
N ILE A 24 25.70 7.08 -16.10
CA ILE A 24 24.97 6.83 -14.85
C ILE A 24 25.92 6.51 -13.68
N GLU A 25 27.21 6.77 -13.83
CA GLU A 25 28.22 6.44 -12.80
C GLU A 25 27.89 7.08 -11.44
N GLU A 26 27.45 8.34 -11.46
CA GLU A 26 27.09 9.11 -10.27
C GLU A 26 25.96 8.49 -9.44
N LEU A 27 25.15 7.61 -10.06
CA LEU A 27 24.07 6.91 -9.38
C LEU A 27 24.60 5.88 -8.37
N PHE A 28 25.75 5.28 -8.65
CA PHE A 28 26.28 4.15 -7.91
C PHE A 28 27.34 4.58 -6.89
N LYS A 29 27.09 4.28 -5.60
CA LYS A 29 27.98 4.70 -4.50
C LYS A 29 28.90 3.58 -3.98
N ASP A 30 28.55 2.33 -4.24
CA ASP A 30 29.30 1.16 -3.76
C ASP A 30 29.05 -0.07 -4.66
N ALA A 31 29.67 -1.22 -4.38
CA ALA A 31 29.48 -2.48 -5.09
C ALA A 31 28.89 -3.57 -4.17
N ILE A 32 28.18 -4.54 -4.76
CA ILE A 32 27.66 -5.71 -4.05
C ILE A 32 28.80 -6.67 -3.68
N ASP A 33 28.77 -7.17 -2.45
CA ASP A 33 29.63 -8.27 -2.00
C ASP A 33 28.93 -9.62 -2.24
N TRP A 34 29.19 -10.22 -3.41
CA TRP A 34 28.59 -11.50 -3.80
C TRP A 34 29.09 -12.67 -2.96
N GLU A 35 30.31 -12.60 -2.43
CA GLU A 35 30.90 -13.69 -1.66
C GLU A 35 30.09 -13.96 -0.39
N ARG A 36 29.57 -12.91 0.26
CA ARG A 36 28.65 -13.06 1.40
C ARG A 36 27.37 -13.81 1.06
N ILE A 37 26.80 -13.54 -0.11
CA ILE A 37 25.58 -14.20 -0.57
C ILE A 37 25.88 -15.67 -0.87
N VAL A 38 26.94 -15.95 -1.62
CA VAL A 38 27.35 -17.32 -2.00
C VAL A 38 27.69 -18.16 -0.77
N THR A 39 28.49 -17.61 0.15
CA THR A 39 28.93 -18.29 1.38
C THR A 39 27.76 -18.76 2.23
N HIS A 40 26.69 -17.96 2.31
CA HIS A 40 25.51 -18.25 3.13
C HIS A 40 24.27 -18.66 2.32
N TRP A 41 24.43 -19.01 1.05
CA TRP A 41 23.31 -19.28 0.15
C TRP A 41 22.36 -20.37 0.67
N GLN A 42 22.92 -21.46 1.20
CA GLN A 42 22.12 -22.55 1.77
C GLN A 42 21.35 -22.11 3.02
N ASP A 43 21.96 -21.27 3.87
CA ASP A 43 21.32 -20.75 5.08
C ASP A 43 20.16 -19.83 4.73
N LEU A 44 20.33 -18.96 3.72
CA LEU A 44 19.27 -18.09 3.20
C LEU A 44 18.07 -18.91 2.73
N LEU A 45 18.31 -19.92 1.88
CA LEU A 45 17.26 -20.82 1.38
C LEU A 45 16.56 -21.57 2.51
N ARG A 46 17.31 -22.07 3.50
CA ARG A 46 16.75 -22.76 4.66
C ARG A 46 15.80 -21.87 5.46
N VAL A 47 16.14 -20.60 5.63
CA VAL A 47 15.26 -19.62 6.29
C VAL A 47 13.99 -19.42 5.47
N VAL A 48 14.10 -19.19 4.16
CA VAL A 48 12.94 -18.99 3.27
C VAL A 48 12.01 -20.20 3.30
N LEU A 49 12.56 -21.42 3.16
CA LEU A 49 11.77 -22.66 3.22
C LEU A 49 11.13 -22.87 4.60
N SER A 50 11.80 -22.48 5.68
CA SER A 50 11.23 -22.56 7.04
C SER A 50 10.07 -21.60 7.25
N ILE A 51 10.14 -20.40 6.66
CA ILE A 51 9.03 -19.43 6.65
C ILE A 51 7.86 -20.00 5.84
N GLN A 52 8.13 -20.48 4.61
CA GLN A 52 7.10 -21.03 3.74
C GLN A 52 6.40 -22.26 4.35
N ALA A 53 7.15 -23.11 5.07
CA ALA A 53 6.62 -24.25 5.80
C ALA A 53 5.90 -23.88 7.12
N GLY A 54 5.79 -22.58 7.46
CA GLY A 54 5.15 -22.11 8.69
C GLY A 54 5.90 -22.46 9.98
N LYS A 55 7.12 -23.01 9.89
CA LYS A 55 7.93 -23.40 11.06
C LYS A 55 8.47 -22.19 11.82
N VAL A 56 8.64 -21.07 11.14
CA VAL A 56 9.16 -19.84 11.73
C VAL A 56 8.43 -18.61 11.19
N SER A 57 8.02 -17.71 12.09
CA SER A 57 7.43 -16.42 11.72
C SER A 57 8.48 -15.47 11.15
N SER A 58 8.17 -14.85 10.01
CA SER A 58 9.00 -13.80 9.38
C SER A 58 9.25 -12.61 10.32
N VAL A 59 8.25 -12.21 11.10
CA VAL A 59 8.35 -11.11 12.08
C VAL A 59 9.35 -11.46 13.18
N MET A 60 9.28 -12.69 13.71
CA MET A 60 10.19 -13.15 14.76
C MET A 60 11.62 -13.24 14.23
N LEU A 61 11.82 -13.75 13.00
CA LEU A 61 13.13 -13.80 12.35
C LEU A 61 13.73 -12.41 12.15
N LEU A 62 12.96 -11.44 11.66
CA LEU A 62 13.44 -10.07 11.47
C LEU A 62 13.89 -9.45 12.80
N ARG A 63 13.11 -9.63 13.88
CA ARG A 63 13.51 -9.17 15.22
C ARG A 63 14.82 -9.83 15.68
N ARG A 64 14.94 -11.15 15.50
CA ARG A 64 16.13 -11.91 15.94
C ARG A 64 17.38 -11.56 15.14
N LEU A 65 17.26 -11.45 13.82
CA LEU A 65 18.35 -11.07 12.93
C LEU A 65 18.79 -9.62 13.15
N GLY A 66 17.83 -8.73 13.44
CA GLY A 66 18.09 -7.31 13.74
C GLY A 66 18.88 -7.09 15.04
N ASN A 67 18.55 -7.81 16.12
CA ASN A 67 19.19 -7.65 17.44
C ASN A 67 20.70 -7.91 17.45
N TYR A 68 21.22 -8.71 16.51
CA TYR A 68 22.66 -9.01 16.38
C TYR A 68 23.22 -8.65 15.00
N SER A 69 22.57 -7.74 14.28
CA SER A 69 22.82 -7.38 12.87
C SER A 69 24.30 -7.21 12.51
N ARG A 70 25.09 -6.52 13.33
CA ARG A 70 26.52 -6.26 13.04
C ARG A 70 27.41 -7.51 13.14
N LYS A 71 27.06 -8.50 13.95
CA LYS A 71 27.86 -9.73 14.16
C LYS A 71 27.27 -10.94 13.43
N ASN A 72 26.02 -10.84 12.98
CA ASN A 72 25.30 -11.95 12.37
C ASN A 72 25.58 -12.01 10.87
N ARG A 73 26.40 -12.99 10.45
CA ARG A 73 26.76 -13.19 9.04
C ARG A 73 25.57 -13.50 8.15
N LEU A 74 24.57 -14.22 8.66
CA LEU A 74 23.33 -14.51 7.93
C LEU A 74 22.51 -13.23 7.68
N TYR A 75 22.46 -12.33 8.67
CA TYR A 75 21.84 -11.01 8.48
C TYR A 75 22.58 -10.21 7.41
N GLN A 76 23.93 -10.20 7.43
CA GLN A 76 24.73 -9.52 6.41
C GLN A 76 24.49 -10.09 5.02
N ALA A 77 24.37 -11.41 4.88
CA ALA A 77 24.02 -12.05 3.61
C ALA A 77 22.62 -11.64 3.11
N PHE A 78 21.61 -11.62 3.99
CA PHE A 78 20.29 -11.08 3.67
C PHE A 78 20.33 -9.59 3.29
N GLN A 79 21.20 -8.81 3.93
CA GLN A 79 21.37 -7.39 3.63
C GLN A 79 21.98 -7.19 2.24
N GLU A 80 23.03 -7.94 1.86
CA GLU A 80 23.60 -7.86 0.51
C GLU A 80 22.58 -8.29 -0.55
N LEU A 81 21.84 -9.39 -0.32
CA LEU A 81 20.76 -9.79 -1.22
C LEU A 81 19.69 -8.70 -1.34
N GLY A 82 19.31 -8.08 -0.22
CA GLY A 82 18.38 -6.96 -0.20
C GLY A 82 18.88 -5.75 -1.00
N ARG A 83 20.19 -5.46 -0.97
CA ARG A 83 20.81 -4.40 -1.78
C ARG A 83 20.72 -4.70 -3.28
N VAL A 84 20.92 -5.96 -3.68
CA VAL A 84 20.74 -6.39 -5.08
C VAL A 84 19.30 -6.15 -5.52
N VAL A 85 18.33 -6.75 -4.82
CA VAL A 85 16.90 -6.65 -5.16
C VAL A 85 16.44 -5.19 -5.20
N ARG A 86 16.85 -4.40 -4.20
CA ARG A 86 16.55 -2.97 -4.15
C ARG A 86 17.15 -2.21 -5.32
N THR A 87 18.41 -2.45 -5.67
CA THR A 87 19.07 -1.74 -6.78
C THR A 87 18.38 -2.06 -8.10
N VAL A 88 18.11 -3.34 -8.37
CA VAL A 88 17.37 -3.77 -9.58
C VAL A 88 16.01 -3.07 -9.64
N PHE A 89 15.26 -3.08 -8.55
CA PHE A 89 13.95 -2.42 -8.50
C PHE A 89 14.05 -0.92 -8.72
N LEU A 90 15.03 -0.24 -8.14
CA LEU A 90 15.21 1.21 -8.35
C LEU A 90 15.55 1.53 -9.80
N LEU A 91 16.43 0.73 -10.43
CA LEU A 91 16.77 0.88 -11.85
C LEU A 91 15.55 0.65 -12.75
N GLN A 92 14.71 -0.35 -12.44
CA GLN A 92 13.43 -0.56 -13.12
C GLN A 92 12.49 0.63 -12.90
N TYR A 93 12.37 1.10 -11.66
CA TYR A 93 11.51 2.23 -11.32
C TYR A 93 11.90 3.52 -12.07
N ILE A 94 13.18 3.81 -12.27
CA ILE A 94 13.60 5.00 -13.04
C ILE A 94 13.48 4.80 -14.55
N SER A 95 13.56 3.57 -15.04
CA SER A 95 13.55 3.27 -16.49
C SER A 95 12.14 3.07 -17.04
N ASP A 96 11.23 2.52 -16.24
CA ASP A 96 9.88 2.12 -16.65
C ASP A 96 8.84 3.15 -16.18
N ILE A 97 8.21 3.83 -17.13
CA ILE A 97 7.19 4.83 -16.84
C ILE A 97 5.85 4.20 -16.43
N GLN A 98 5.49 3.06 -17.03
CA GLN A 98 4.26 2.33 -16.68
C GLN A 98 4.32 1.87 -15.23
N LEU A 99 5.44 1.27 -14.81
CA LEU A 99 5.67 0.86 -13.42
C LEU A 99 5.50 2.05 -12.44
N ARG A 100 6.05 3.22 -12.77
CA ARG A 100 5.88 4.42 -11.95
C ARG A 100 4.43 4.89 -11.87
N GLN A 101 3.72 4.85 -12.99
CA GLN A 101 2.30 5.23 -13.04
C GLN A 101 1.45 4.29 -12.18
N GLU A 102 1.69 2.97 -12.26
CA GLU A 102 1.01 1.97 -11.44
C GLU A 102 1.29 2.18 -9.95
N ILE A 103 2.55 2.35 -9.56
CA ILE A 103 2.94 2.62 -8.17
C ILE A 103 2.31 3.92 -7.67
N THR A 104 2.28 4.96 -8.51
CA THR A 104 1.67 6.25 -8.16
C THR A 104 0.17 6.11 -8.00
N ALA A 105 -0.52 5.42 -8.91
CA ALA A 105 -1.95 5.17 -8.81
C ALA A 105 -2.31 4.36 -7.55
N ALA A 106 -1.53 3.32 -7.23
CA ALA A 106 -1.71 2.55 -6.00
C ALA A 106 -1.47 3.40 -4.75
N THR A 107 -0.41 4.23 -4.77
CA THR A 107 -0.11 5.15 -3.66
C THR A 107 -1.22 6.17 -3.47
N ASN A 108 -1.74 6.78 -4.54
CA ASN A 108 -2.84 7.75 -4.47
C ASN A 108 -4.11 7.13 -3.88
N LYS A 109 -4.44 5.86 -4.23
CA LYS A 109 -5.58 5.15 -3.65
C LYS A 109 -5.44 4.99 -2.13
N VAL A 110 -4.25 4.58 -1.68
CA VAL A 110 -3.95 4.39 -0.25
C VAL A 110 -3.93 5.74 0.50
N GLU A 111 -3.30 6.77 -0.07
CA GLU A 111 -3.29 8.13 0.50
C GLU A 111 -4.72 8.71 0.59
N ALA A 112 -5.54 8.51 -0.44
CA ALA A 112 -6.94 8.95 -0.43
C ALA A 112 -7.77 8.20 0.61
N TYR A 113 -7.60 6.88 0.74
CA TYR A 113 -8.23 6.09 1.79
C TYR A 113 -7.79 6.56 3.18
N HIS A 114 -6.51 6.84 3.40
CA HIS A 114 -6.03 7.34 4.69
C HIS A 114 -6.62 8.71 5.03
N GLY A 115 -6.70 9.63 4.06
CA GLY A 115 -7.36 10.92 4.26
C GLY A 115 -8.85 10.77 4.59
N PHE A 116 -9.53 9.87 3.90
CA PHE A 116 -10.93 9.53 4.13
C PHE A 116 -11.16 8.88 5.49
N SER A 117 -10.37 7.88 5.86
CA SER A 117 -10.41 7.20 7.16
C SER A 117 -10.12 8.19 8.30
N LYS A 118 -9.13 9.08 8.12
CA LYS A 118 -8.81 10.16 9.08
C LYS A 118 -10.00 11.09 9.32
N TRP A 119 -10.83 11.34 8.30
CA TRP A 119 -12.00 12.21 8.42
C TRP A 119 -13.04 11.66 9.42
N PHE A 120 -13.11 10.36 9.69
CA PHE A 120 -14.06 9.81 10.66
C PHE A 120 -13.63 9.98 12.11
N PHE A 121 -12.33 10.14 12.40
CA PHE A 121 -11.80 10.24 13.75
C PHE A 121 -12.35 11.42 14.55
N PHE A 122 -13.07 11.12 15.63
CA PHE A 122 -13.63 12.12 16.54
C PHE A 122 -12.62 12.55 17.62
N GLY A 123 -12.19 13.80 17.59
CA GLY A 123 -11.17 14.32 18.51
C GLY A 123 -9.76 13.79 18.20
N GLY A 124 -8.75 14.65 18.30
CA GLY A 124 -7.35 14.26 18.15
C GLY A 124 -6.89 13.91 16.73
N GLU A 125 -7.72 14.06 15.69
CA GLU A 125 -7.33 13.85 14.28
C GLU A 125 -6.66 12.49 13.97
N GLY A 126 -6.99 11.42 14.70
CA GLY A 126 -6.32 10.13 14.55
C GLY A 126 -5.06 9.94 15.38
N VAL A 127 -4.76 10.87 16.30
CA VAL A 127 -3.71 10.70 17.30
C VAL A 127 -4.23 9.76 18.40
N VAL A 128 -3.67 8.55 18.45
CA VAL A 128 -3.97 7.59 19.50
C VAL A 128 -3.23 7.99 20.78
N ALA A 129 -3.96 8.54 21.74
CA ALA A 129 -3.39 9.10 22.98
C ALA A 129 -2.77 8.04 23.91
N ASN A 130 -3.23 6.79 23.82
CA ASN A 130 -2.80 5.71 24.71
C ASN A 130 -1.73 4.83 24.04
N ASN A 131 -0.67 4.51 24.78
CA ASN A 131 0.36 3.55 24.38
C ASN A 131 -0.03 2.10 24.72
N ASP A 132 -1.32 1.78 24.63
CA ASP A 132 -1.84 0.41 24.81
C ASP A 132 -2.18 -0.17 23.42
N PRO A 133 -1.40 -1.14 22.92
CA PRO A 133 -1.61 -1.75 21.60
C PRO A 133 -3.02 -2.26 21.35
N VAL A 134 -3.70 -2.80 22.38
CA VAL A 134 -5.05 -3.36 22.24
C VAL A 134 -6.06 -2.24 21.96
N GLU A 135 -5.94 -1.12 22.64
CA GLU A 135 -6.79 0.05 22.41
C GLU A 135 -6.50 0.71 21.06
N GLN A 136 -5.23 0.78 20.64
CA GLN A 136 -4.90 1.29 19.30
C GLN A 136 -5.53 0.43 18.20
N GLU A 137 -5.46 -0.89 18.35
CA GLU A 137 -6.02 -1.84 17.40
C GLU A 137 -7.55 -1.71 17.31
N LYS A 138 -8.24 -1.59 18.44
CA LYS A 138 -9.70 -1.38 18.48
C LYS A 138 -10.09 -0.10 17.74
N ILE A 139 -9.41 1.01 18.04
CA ILE A 139 -9.68 2.31 17.41
C ILE A 139 -9.54 2.22 15.89
N ILE A 140 -8.45 1.62 15.40
CA ILE A 140 -8.22 1.43 13.96
C ILE A 140 -9.34 0.58 13.34
N LYS A 141 -9.65 -0.57 13.93
CA LYS A 141 -10.67 -1.49 13.39
C LYS A 141 -12.07 -0.87 13.34
N TYR A 142 -12.49 -0.17 14.40
CA TYR A 142 -13.79 0.50 14.41
C TYR A 142 -13.85 1.65 13.41
N ASN A 143 -12.76 2.39 13.25
CA ASN A 143 -12.70 3.45 12.25
C ASN A 143 -12.77 2.88 10.83
N ASP A 144 -12.05 1.79 10.55
CA ASP A 144 -12.11 1.08 9.27
C ASP A 144 -13.52 0.51 9.00
N LEU A 145 -14.22 0.02 10.02
CA LEU A 145 -15.61 -0.44 9.87
C LEU A 145 -16.53 0.69 9.40
N ILE A 146 -16.45 1.87 10.03
CA ILE A 146 -17.24 3.04 9.63
C ILE A 146 -16.86 3.50 8.23
N ALA A 147 -15.56 3.58 7.93
CA ALA A 147 -15.07 3.96 6.61
C ALA A 147 -15.62 3.02 5.53
N ASN A 148 -15.60 1.70 5.76
CA ASN A 148 -16.14 0.72 4.82
C ASN A 148 -17.66 0.82 4.65
N ALA A 149 -18.41 1.08 5.72
CA ALA A 149 -19.86 1.28 5.63
C ALA A 149 -20.20 2.50 4.75
N VAL A 150 -19.44 3.58 4.89
CA VAL A 150 -19.62 4.79 4.08
C VAL A 150 -19.15 4.58 2.63
N ILE A 151 -18.03 3.89 2.41
CA ILE A 151 -17.58 3.50 1.06
C ILE A 151 -18.68 2.74 0.34
N PHE A 152 -19.31 1.80 1.04
CA PHE A 152 -20.41 1.01 0.49
C PHE A 152 -21.60 1.90 0.12
N HIS A 153 -22.06 2.76 1.04
CA HIS A 153 -23.14 3.71 0.77
C HIS A 153 -22.82 4.61 -0.44
N ASN A 154 -21.61 5.18 -0.49
CA ASN A 154 -21.16 5.99 -1.61
C ASN A 154 -21.14 5.22 -2.93
N ALA A 155 -20.76 3.94 -2.92
CA ALA A 155 -20.76 3.11 -4.12
C ALA A 155 -22.19 2.86 -4.63
N VAL A 156 -23.15 2.62 -3.73
CA VAL A 156 -24.58 2.48 -4.08
C VAL A 156 -25.11 3.77 -4.70
N ASP A 157 -24.91 4.90 -4.03
CA ASP A 157 -25.38 6.21 -4.51
C ASP A 157 -24.76 6.57 -5.87
N LEU A 158 -23.45 6.38 -6.03
CA LEU A 158 -22.77 6.63 -7.30
C LEU A 158 -23.33 5.74 -8.41
N THR A 159 -23.60 4.47 -8.12
CA THR A 159 -24.19 3.53 -9.09
C THR A 159 -25.58 3.97 -9.52
N GLU A 160 -26.41 4.41 -8.57
CA GLU A 160 -27.75 4.92 -8.87
C GLU A 160 -27.71 6.18 -9.72
N VAL A 161 -26.82 7.13 -9.40
CA VAL A 161 -26.62 8.35 -10.19
C VAL A 161 -26.17 8.02 -11.61
N LEU A 162 -25.22 7.09 -11.78
CA LEU A 162 -24.76 6.65 -13.11
C LEU A 162 -25.90 6.00 -13.92
N ARG A 163 -26.72 5.15 -13.29
CA ARG A 163 -27.89 4.55 -13.93
C ARG A 163 -28.92 5.61 -14.34
N ARG A 164 -29.11 6.65 -13.52
CA ARG A 164 -30.02 7.76 -13.85
C ARG A 164 -29.49 8.56 -15.04
N LEU A 165 -28.21 8.91 -15.05
CA LEU A 165 -27.57 9.59 -16.18
C LEU A 165 -27.72 8.80 -17.49
N LYS A 166 -27.51 7.48 -17.44
CA LYS A 166 -27.73 6.61 -18.61
C LYS A 166 -29.19 6.64 -19.09
N ARG A 167 -30.16 6.61 -18.17
CA ARG A 167 -31.61 6.72 -18.48
C ARG A 167 -31.98 8.08 -19.09
N GLU A 168 -31.30 9.14 -18.68
CA GLU A 168 -31.46 10.50 -19.23
C GLU A 168 -30.78 10.69 -20.60
N GLY A 169 -30.09 9.66 -21.11
CA GLY A 169 -29.45 9.67 -22.43
C GLY A 169 -27.99 10.11 -22.44
N TYR A 170 -27.36 10.31 -21.29
CA TYR A 170 -25.93 10.60 -21.21
C TYR A 170 -25.09 9.34 -21.48
N VAL A 171 -24.02 9.51 -22.24
CA VAL A 171 -23.03 8.45 -22.48
C VAL A 171 -22.10 8.35 -21.27
N VAL A 172 -22.04 7.17 -20.64
CA VAL A 172 -21.13 6.87 -19.53
C VAL A 172 -20.09 5.88 -20.03
N MET A 173 -18.82 6.28 -20.12
CA MET A 173 -17.75 5.38 -20.54
C MET A 173 -17.09 4.70 -19.33
N ARG A 174 -16.47 3.54 -19.56
CA ARG A 174 -15.70 2.84 -18.52
C ARG A 174 -14.59 3.69 -17.91
N ASN A 175 -13.96 4.56 -18.70
CA ASN A 175 -12.90 5.46 -18.22
C ASN A 175 -13.44 6.54 -17.28
N ASP A 176 -14.68 6.99 -17.47
CA ASP A 176 -15.32 7.98 -16.59
C ASP A 176 -15.58 7.37 -15.22
N VAL A 177 -16.10 6.14 -15.20
CA VAL A 177 -16.34 5.38 -13.96
C VAL A 177 -15.03 5.06 -13.25
N ALA A 178 -13.97 4.72 -13.98
CA ALA A 178 -12.65 4.46 -13.42
C ALA A 178 -12.00 5.68 -12.74
N ALA A 179 -12.41 6.89 -13.11
CA ALA A 179 -11.96 8.13 -12.47
C ALA A 179 -12.71 8.47 -11.17
N LEU A 180 -13.84 7.81 -10.90
CA LEU A 180 -14.61 8.04 -9.68
C LEU A 180 -13.95 7.42 -8.45
N SER A 181 -14.16 8.05 -7.31
CA SER A 181 -13.71 7.55 -6.01
C SER A 181 -14.89 7.48 -5.04
N PRO A 182 -15.05 6.36 -4.29
CA PRO A 182 -16.06 6.25 -3.24
C PRO A 182 -15.64 6.96 -1.95
N TYR A 183 -14.52 7.70 -1.92
CA TYR A 183 -13.99 8.37 -0.73
C TYR A 183 -14.52 9.80 -0.53
N ARG A 184 -15.75 10.07 -0.99
CA ARG A 184 -16.37 11.40 -0.89
C ARG A 184 -17.03 11.59 0.48
N THR A 185 -16.86 12.77 1.05
CA THR A 185 -17.40 13.10 2.39
C THR A 185 -18.29 14.35 2.40
N SER A 186 -18.32 15.13 1.32
CA SER A 186 -19.02 16.42 1.26
C SER A 186 -20.53 16.32 1.47
N HIS A 187 -21.15 15.20 1.08
CA HIS A 187 -22.58 14.95 1.22
C HIS A 187 -22.95 14.30 2.55
N ILE A 188 -21.95 13.94 3.37
CA ILE A 188 -22.16 13.21 4.62
C ILE A 188 -22.23 14.22 5.75
N LYS A 189 -23.40 14.28 6.41
CA LYS A 189 -23.51 14.94 7.70
C LYS A 189 -22.72 14.11 8.70
N ARG A 190 -21.67 14.70 9.27
CA ARG A 190 -20.81 14.05 10.28
C ARG A 190 -21.27 14.32 11.70
N PHE A 191 -21.78 15.52 11.94
CA PHE A 191 -22.15 16.04 13.26
C PHE A 191 -23.57 16.57 13.25
N GLY A 192 -24.20 16.56 14.43
CA GLY A 192 -25.56 17.03 14.66
C GLY A 192 -26.55 15.88 14.77
N ASP A 193 -27.83 16.24 14.82
CA ASP A 193 -28.89 15.27 15.09
C ASP A 193 -29.27 14.48 13.85
N TYR A 194 -29.51 13.18 14.05
CA TYR A 194 -30.03 12.25 13.05
C TYR A 194 -31.43 11.80 13.49
N LEU A 195 -32.41 12.03 12.62
CA LEU A 195 -33.69 11.36 12.70
C LEU A 195 -33.57 10.09 11.88
N LEU A 196 -33.53 8.96 12.58
CA LEU A 196 -33.47 7.64 11.95
C LEU A 196 -34.89 7.12 11.77
N ASP A 197 -35.29 6.97 10.51
CA ASP A 197 -36.48 6.19 10.16
C ASP A 197 -36.05 4.73 9.97
N LEU A 198 -36.42 3.88 10.94
CA LEU A 198 -36.09 2.46 10.93
C LEU A 198 -37.11 1.62 10.13
N GLU A 199 -38.24 2.23 9.73
CA GLU A 199 -39.28 1.58 8.93
C GLU A 199 -38.98 1.70 7.43
N HIS A 200 -38.20 2.72 7.04
CA HIS A 200 -37.72 2.90 5.69
C HIS A 200 -36.60 1.90 5.34
N LEU A 201 -36.99 0.77 4.76
CA LEU A 201 -36.06 -0.20 4.20
C LEU A 201 -35.38 0.39 2.95
N PRO A 202 -34.03 0.39 2.88
CA PRO A 202 -33.34 0.79 1.67
C PRO A 202 -33.74 -0.15 0.51
N PRO A 203 -33.76 0.36 -0.73
CA PRO A 203 -34.04 -0.47 -1.88
C PRO A 203 -33.08 -1.68 -1.92
N ALA A 204 -33.61 -2.84 -2.33
CA ALA A 204 -32.79 -4.02 -2.47
C ALA A 204 -31.62 -3.73 -3.42
N LEU A 205 -30.43 -4.21 -3.05
CA LEU A 205 -29.29 -4.22 -3.95
C LEU A 205 -29.59 -5.26 -5.02
N ASP A 206 -30.17 -4.83 -6.15
CA ASP A 206 -30.45 -5.70 -7.29
C ASP A 206 -29.25 -6.61 -7.61
N GLU A 207 -29.51 -7.86 -7.99
CA GLU A 207 -28.49 -8.80 -8.51
C GLU A 207 -27.73 -8.24 -9.73
N GLY A 208 -28.27 -7.20 -10.38
CA GLY A 208 -27.66 -6.45 -11.48
C GLY A 208 -26.81 -5.26 -11.03
N MET A 209 -25.75 -5.48 -10.25
CA MET A 209 -24.67 -4.47 -10.06
C MET A 209 -23.84 -4.22 -11.34
N VAL A 210 -24.20 -4.87 -12.45
CA VAL A 210 -23.50 -4.73 -13.72
C VAL A 210 -23.97 -3.45 -14.42
N LEU A 211 -23.14 -2.40 -14.33
CA LEU A 211 -23.18 -1.33 -15.32
C LEU A 211 -22.63 -1.93 -16.63
N GLU A 212 -23.52 -2.28 -17.56
CA GLU A 212 -23.12 -2.56 -18.94
C GLU A 212 -22.63 -1.23 -19.56
N LEU A 213 -21.30 -1.08 -19.61
CA LEU A 213 -20.57 0.08 -20.12
C LEU A 213 -19.93 -0.25 -21.47
#